data_AF-A0A6A7ZUW9-F1
#
_entry.id   AF-A0A6A7ZUW9-F1
#
_cell.length_a   1.000
_cell.length_b   1.000
_cell.length_c   1.000
_cell.angle_alpha   90.00
_cell.angle_beta   90.00
_cell.angle_gamma   90.00
#
_symmetry.space_group_name_H-M   'P 1'
#
loop_
_entity.id
_entity.type
_entity.pdbx_description
1 polymer ?
#
loop_
_entity_poly.entity_id
_entity_poly.type
_entity_poly.pdbx_seq_one_letter_code
_entity_poly.pdbx_strand_id
1 'polypeptide(L)'
;MLSLLLKWVTNGPLDRILTSLDRSIDNETERQKVAGDVIAKYIATEAETRATAMQSRVFWYVWALFAAPVGFWLGAICLDSVFLFSGRIADLPPSVKPYASQIIAAVFGSGAGVAGIQSVAAAIRGRR
;
A
#
# COMPACT_ATOMS: atom_id res chain seq x y z
N MET A 1 51.06 13.20 -26.50
CA MET A 1 50.22 14.19 -27.22
C MET A 1 48.74 13.79 -27.26
N LEU A 2 48.39 12.52 -27.54
CA LEU A 2 47.01 12.01 -27.40
C LEU A 2 46.40 12.21 -26.00
N SER A 3 47.20 12.02 -24.95
CA SER A 3 46.78 12.20 -23.55
C SER A 3 46.47 13.65 -23.16
N LEU A 4 47.04 14.63 -23.86
CA LEU A 4 46.77 16.05 -23.66
C LEU A 4 45.48 16.48 -24.37
N LEU A 5 45.24 15.93 -25.58
CA LEU A 5 43.99 16.13 -26.31
C LEU A 5 42.80 15.45 -25.62
N LEU A 6 42.97 14.23 -25.10
CA LEU A 6 41.95 13.58 -24.27
C LEU A 6 41.66 14.40 -23.01
N LYS A 7 42.70 14.85 -22.28
CA LYS A 7 42.52 15.68 -21.08
C LYS A 7 41.84 17.01 -21.35
N TRP A 8 42.07 17.62 -22.52
CA TRP A 8 41.43 18.88 -22.90
C TRP A 8 39.95 18.71 -23.28
N VAL A 9 39.61 17.63 -23.98
CA VAL A 9 38.21 17.30 -24.32
C VAL A 9 37.43 16.86 -23.09
N THR A 10 38.04 16.08 -22.18
CA THR A 10 37.37 15.63 -20.95
C THR A 10 37.19 16.75 -19.93
N ASN A 11 38.13 17.70 -19.78
CA ASN A 11 38.04 18.77 -18.75
C ASN A 11 37.23 20.02 -19.16
N GLY A 12 36.66 20.06 -20.37
CA GLY A 12 35.97 21.25 -20.87
C GLY A 12 34.50 21.01 -21.19
N PRO A 13 34.15 20.71 -22.45
CA PRO A 13 32.76 20.55 -22.87
C PRO A 13 32.13 19.26 -22.36
N LEU A 14 32.90 18.17 -22.24
CA LEU A 14 32.39 16.88 -21.79
C LEU A 14 32.08 16.87 -20.30
N ASP A 15 32.94 17.49 -19.48
CA ASP A 15 32.72 17.67 -18.04
C ASP A 15 31.42 18.46 -17.81
N ARG A 16 31.19 19.53 -18.58
CA ARG A 16 29.99 20.37 -18.47
C ARG A 16 28.71 19.64 -18.86
N ILE A 17 28.78 18.75 -19.85
CA ILE A 17 27.65 17.90 -20.25
C ILE A 17 27.38 16.84 -19.18
N LEU A 18 28.42 16.22 -18.63
CA LEU A 18 28.30 15.27 -17.51
C LEU A 18 27.76 15.95 -16.25
N THR A 19 28.24 17.14 -15.89
CA THR A 19 27.71 17.87 -14.73
C THR A 19 26.24 18.27 -14.92
N SER A 20 25.84 18.59 -16.16
CA SER A 20 24.43 18.90 -16.48
C SER A 20 23.55 17.66 -16.46
N LEU A 21 24.07 16.52 -16.92
CA LEU A 21 23.39 15.23 -16.85
C LEU A 21 23.26 14.75 -15.41
N ASP A 22 24.34 14.78 -14.62
CA ASP A 22 24.32 14.45 -13.19
C ASP A 22 23.33 15.35 -12.44
N ARG A 23 23.33 16.67 -12.70
CA ARG A 23 22.37 17.60 -12.10
C ARG A 23 20.92 17.33 -12.53
N SER A 24 20.71 16.89 -13.77
CA SER A 24 19.40 16.47 -14.26
C SER A 24 18.93 15.18 -13.59
N ILE A 25 19.82 14.21 -13.42
CA ILE A 25 19.54 12.92 -12.76
C ILE A 25 19.28 13.15 -11.27
N ASP A 26 20.06 14.02 -10.62
CA ASP A 26 19.88 14.40 -9.22
C ASP A 26 18.55 15.13 -9.01
N ASN A 27 18.19 16.07 -9.89
CA ASN A 27 16.90 16.75 -9.82
C ASN A 27 15.71 15.78 -9.99
N GLU A 28 15.80 14.84 -10.93
CA GLU A 28 14.74 13.84 -11.13
C GLU A 28 14.67 12.88 -9.93
N THR A 29 15.81 12.50 -9.37
CA THR A 29 15.91 11.67 -8.16
C THR A 29 15.34 12.40 -6.94
N GLU A 30 15.65 13.68 -6.75
CA GLU A 30 15.07 14.51 -5.69
C GLU A 30 13.57 14.67 -5.87
N ARG A 31 13.09 14.88 -7.10
CA ARG A 31 11.65 14.96 -7.38
C ARG A 31 10.93 13.66 -7.05
N GLN A 32 11.52 12.52 -7.39
CA GLN A 32 10.98 11.20 -7.03
C GLN A 32 11.01 10.96 -5.52
N LYS A 33 12.08 11.39 -4.82
CA LYS A 33 12.15 11.34 -3.35
C LYS A 33 11.07 12.20 -2.71
N VAL A 34 10.89 13.45 -3.16
CA VAL A 34 9.85 14.35 -2.65
C VAL A 34 8.46 13.77 -2.91
N ALA A 35 8.20 13.25 -4.11
CA ALA A 35 6.94 12.60 -4.42
C ALA A 35 6.70 11.37 -3.51
N GLY A 36 7.73 10.56 -3.30
CA GLY A 36 7.72 9.42 -2.38
C GLY A 36 7.43 9.85 -0.93
N ASP A 37 8.08 10.91 -0.45
CA ASP A 37 7.90 11.45 0.89
C ASP A 37 6.49 12.01 1.11
N VAL A 38 5.91 12.67 0.10
CA VAL A 38 4.53 13.16 0.15
C VAL A 38 3.56 11.99 0.25
N ILE A 39 3.74 10.96 -0.57
CA ILE A 39 2.91 9.74 -0.53
C ILE A 39 3.06 9.04 0.82
N ALA A 40 4.29 8.90 1.32
CA ALA A 40 4.57 8.28 2.61
C ALA A 40 3.90 9.04 3.77
N LYS A 41 3.99 10.38 3.77
CA LYS A 41 3.31 11.23 4.78
C LYS A 41 1.79 11.13 4.68
N TYR A 42 1.25 11.10 3.47
CA TYR A 42 -0.19 10.94 3.26
C TYR A 42 -0.69 9.61 3.83
N ILE A 43 -0.02 8.50 3.49
CA ILE A 43 -0.34 7.16 4.00
C ILE A 43 -0.19 7.12 5.53
N ALA A 44 0.87 7.71 6.09
CA ALA A 44 1.08 7.77 7.54
C ALA A 44 -0.05 8.54 8.25
N THR A 45 -0.48 9.67 7.70
CA THR A 45 -1.57 10.49 8.26
C THR A 45 -2.92 9.76 8.21
N GLU A 46 -3.22 9.09 7.09
CA GLU A 46 -4.41 8.24 7.00
C GLU A 46 -4.37 7.06 7.98
N ALA A 47 -3.20 6.45 8.17
CA ALA A 47 -3.03 5.36 9.13
C ALA A 47 -3.23 5.85 10.58
N GLU A 48 -2.71 7.02 10.94
CA GLU A 48 -2.84 7.60 12.28
C GLU A 48 -4.28 8.00 12.60
N THR A 49 -4.99 8.61 11.65
CA THR A 49 -6.41 8.97 11.80
C THR A 49 -7.28 7.72 11.97
N ARG A 50 -7.02 6.65 11.19
CA ARG A 50 -7.67 5.35 11.36
C ARG A 50 -7.34 4.71 12.71
N ALA A 51 -6.07 4.73 13.13
CA ALA A 51 -5.64 4.20 14.41
C ALA A 51 -6.34 4.91 15.59
N THR A 52 -6.48 6.24 15.50
CA THR A 52 -7.20 7.04 16.48
C THR A 52 -8.70 6.67 16.52
N ALA A 53 -9.34 6.51 15.36
CA ALA A 53 -10.73 6.08 15.27
C ALA A 53 -10.95 4.68 15.86
N MET A 54 -9.99 3.76 15.65
CA MET A 54 -10.02 2.39 16.18
C MET A 54 -9.86 2.31 17.71
N GLN A 55 -9.43 3.37 18.38
CA GLN A 55 -9.37 3.40 19.86
C GLN A 55 -10.76 3.52 20.50
N SER A 56 -11.76 4.01 19.77
CA SER A 56 -13.12 4.15 20.29
C SER A 56 -13.87 2.81 20.27
N ARG A 57 -14.53 2.48 21.38
CA ARG A 57 -15.46 1.32 21.42
C ARG A 57 -16.62 1.46 20.44
N VAL A 58 -17.08 2.69 20.20
CA VAL A 58 -18.19 2.98 19.27
C VAL A 58 -17.81 2.59 17.83
N PHE A 59 -16.54 2.81 17.45
CA PHE A 59 -16.04 2.40 16.15
C PHE A 59 -16.22 0.89 15.93
N TRP A 60 -15.86 0.07 16.93
CA TRP A 60 -15.99 -1.38 16.81
C TRP A 60 -17.45 -1.85 16.75
N TYR A 61 -18.36 -1.19 17.45
CA TYR A 61 -19.79 -1.49 17.34
C TYR A 61 -20.34 -1.18 15.94
N VAL A 62 -20.01 -0.01 15.41
CA VAL A 62 -20.44 0.39 14.05
C VAL A 62 -19.79 -0.52 13.00
N TRP A 63 -18.50 -0.79 13.13
CA TRP A 63 -17.78 -1.70 12.24
C TRP A 63 -18.39 -3.10 12.26
N ALA A 64 -18.66 -3.65 13.45
CA ALA A 64 -19.26 -4.98 13.61
C ALA A 64 -20.68 -5.04 13.03
N LEU A 65 -21.47 -3.97 13.15
CA LEU A 65 -22.83 -3.89 12.60
C LEU A 65 -22.86 -4.16 11.08
N PHE A 66 -21.83 -3.70 10.35
CA PHE A 66 -21.75 -3.90 8.89
C PHE A 66 -20.88 -5.10 8.50
N ALA A 67 -19.77 -5.34 9.19
CA ALA A 67 -18.86 -6.43 8.87
C ALA A 67 -19.40 -7.80 9.29
N ALA A 68 -20.10 -7.90 10.43
CA ALA A 68 -20.57 -9.19 10.95
C ALA A 68 -21.61 -9.87 10.05
N PRO A 69 -22.65 -9.18 9.51
CA PRO A 69 -23.59 -9.83 8.61
C PRO A 69 -22.93 -10.33 7.31
N VAL A 70 -22.02 -9.55 6.73
CA VAL A 70 -21.28 -9.93 5.51
C VAL A 70 -20.34 -11.11 5.80
N GLY A 71 -19.64 -11.09 6.92
CA GLY A 71 -18.78 -12.19 7.36
C GLY A 71 -19.56 -13.47 7.63
N PHE A 72 -20.75 -13.36 8.24
CA PHE A 72 -21.65 -14.49 8.47
C PHE A 72 -22.16 -15.08 7.16
N TRP A 73 -22.59 -14.25 6.20
CA TRP A 73 -23.02 -14.70 4.88
C TRP A 73 -21.89 -15.42 4.13
N LEU A 74 -20.69 -14.84 4.09
CA LEU A 74 -19.53 -15.46 3.43
C LEU A 74 -19.15 -16.79 4.10
N GLY A 75 -19.12 -16.82 5.44
CA GLY A 75 -18.85 -18.03 6.22
C GLY A 75 -19.87 -19.12 5.97
N ALA A 76 -21.16 -18.77 5.86
CA ALA A 76 -22.22 -19.71 5.53
C ALA A 76 -22.02 -20.32 4.13
N ILE A 77 -21.64 -19.52 3.13
CA ILE A 77 -21.33 -20.02 1.77
C ILE A 77 -20.14 -20.97 1.79
N CYS A 78 -19.07 -20.61 2.50
CA CYS A 78 -17.91 -21.48 2.64
C CYS A 78 -18.29 -22.81 3.32
N LEU A 79 -19.09 -22.75 4.39
CA LEU A 79 -19.56 -23.93 5.11
C LEU A 79 -20.40 -24.83 4.20
N ASP A 80 -21.37 -24.25 3.49
CA ASP A 80 -22.23 -24.97 2.54
C ASP A 80 -21.40 -25.65 1.44
N SER A 81 -20.43 -24.92 0.89
CA SER A 81 -19.52 -25.43 -0.15
C SER A 81 -18.63 -26.57 0.34
N VAL A 82 -18.14 -26.50 1.58
CA VAL A 82 -17.22 -27.51 2.16
C VAL A 82 -17.97 -28.77 2.56
N PHE A 83 -19.13 -28.63 3.20
CA PHE A 83 -19.90 -29.75 3.72
C PHE A 83 -20.96 -30.25 2.72
N LEU A 84 -21.04 -29.64 1.53
CA LEU A 84 -22.00 -29.98 0.47
C LEU A 84 -23.44 -30.01 0.99
N PHE A 85 -23.77 -29.09 1.90
CA PHE A 85 -25.16 -28.87 2.26
C PHE A 85 -25.90 -28.44 0.98
N SER A 86 -27.17 -28.81 0.81
CA SER A 86 -27.95 -28.39 -0.37
C SER A 86 -28.35 -26.90 -0.31
N GLY A 87 -27.58 -26.08 0.42
CA GLY A 87 -27.98 -24.81 0.99
C GLY A 87 -28.27 -23.78 -0.08
N ARG A 88 -29.52 -23.34 -0.09
CA ARG A 88 -30.00 -22.22 -0.90
C ARG A 88 -29.64 -20.92 -0.21
N ILE A 89 -28.35 -20.69 0.04
CA ILE A 89 -27.89 -19.41 0.55
C ILE A 89 -28.09 -18.40 -0.58
N ALA A 90 -28.94 -17.41 -0.33
CA ALA A 90 -29.23 -16.39 -1.33
C ALA A 90 -27.95 -15.60 -1.62
N ASP A 91 -27.63 -15.46 -2.91
CA ASP A 91 -26.60 -14.50 -3.32
C ASP A 91 -27.09 -13.08 -3.01
N LEU A 92 -26.14 -12.18 -2.71
CA LEU A 92 -26.49 -10.78 -2.53
C LEU A 92 -26.99 -10.21 -3.87
N PRO A 93 -28.02 -9.34 -3.83
CA PRO A 93 -28.44 -8.60 -5.01
C PRO A 93 -27.26 -7.87 -5.67
N PRO A 94 -27.24 -7.74 -7.01
CA PRO A 94 -26.16 -7.05 -7.72
C PRO A 94 -25.91 -5.61 -7.25
N SER A 95 -26.92 -4.95 -6.69
CA SER A 95 -26.80 -3.60 -6.11
C SER A 95 -26.02 -3.56 -4.79
N VAL A 96 -26.03 -4.64 -4.01
CA VAL A 96 -25.40 -4.71 -2.68
C VAL A 96 -24.02 -5.39 -2.73
N LYS A 97 -23.82 -6.28 -3.71
CA LYS A 97 -22.59 -7.06 -3.88
C LYS A 97 -21.29 -6.23 -3.93
N PRO A 98 -21.24 -5.04 -4.57
CA PRO A 98 -20.03 -4.20 -4.57
C PRO A 98 -19.64 -3.68 -3.18
N TYR A 99 -20.62 -3.39 -2.34
CA TYR A 99 -20.35 -2.94 -0.97
C TYR A 99 -19.87 -4.10 -0.10
N ALA A 100 -20.49 -5.28 -0.25
CA ALA A 100 -20.04 -6.49 0.44
C ALA A 100 -18.60 -6.85 0.07
N SER A 101 -18.23 -6.78 -1.22
CA SER A 101 -16.86 -7.05 -1.66
C SER A 101 -15.86 -6.01 -1.12
N GLN A 102 -16.22 -4.74 -1.06
CA GLN A 102 -15.41 -3.69 -0.43
C GLN A 102 -15.21 -3.93 1.07
N ILE A 103 -16.25 -4.34 1.79
CA ILE A 103 -16.16 -4.69 3.22
C ILE A 103 -15.22 -5.88 3.42
N ILE A 104 -15.37 -6.94 2.62
CA ILE A 104 -14.49 -8.10 2.63
C ILE A 104 -13.03 -7.67 2.35
N ALA A 105 -12.82 -6.87 1.32
CA ALA A 105 -11.50 -6.34 0.96
C ALA A 105 -10.90 -5.47 2.07
N ALA A 106 -11.70 -4.67 2.79
CA ALA A 106 -11.23 -3.87 3.91
C ALA A 106 -10.86 -4.74 5.13
N VAL A 107 -11.65 -5.79 5.42
CA VAL A 107 -11.41 -6.73 6.51
C VAL A 107 -10.12 -7.51 6.27
N PHE A 108 -9.93 -8.11 5.09
CA PHE A 108 -8.74 -8.90 4.79
C PHE A 108 -7.54 -8.04 4.38
N GLY A 109 -7.78 -6.93 3.67
CA GLY A 109 -6.75 -6.01 3.19
C GLY A 109 -6.09 -5.21 4.31
N SER A 110 -6.80 -4.91 5.40
CA SER A 110 -6.18 -4.34 6.60
C SER A 110 -5.17 -5.31 7.24
N GLY A 111 -5.45 -6.62 7.22
CA GLY A 111 -4.51 -7.65 7.65
C GLY A 111 -3.27 -7.75 6.75
N ALA A 112 -3.44 -7.70 5.43
CA ALA A 112 -2.33 -7.69 4.48
C ALA A 112 -1.46 -6.42 4.60
N GLY A 113 -2.09 -5.26 4.85
CA GLY A 113 -1.38 -4.00 5.10
C GLY A 113 -0.54 -4.04 6.37
N VAL A 114 -1.09 -4.56 7.47
CA VAL A 114 -0.36 -4.72 8.74
C VAL A 114 0.78 -5.74 8.61
N ALA A 115 0.54 -6.88 7.97
CA ALA A 115 1.57 -7.89 7.73
C ALA A 115 2.70 -7.38 6.82
N GLY A 116 2.37 -6.57 5.81
CA GLY A 116 3.34 -5.91 4.94
C GLY A 116 4.20 -4.87 5.68
N ILE A 117 3.59 -4.05 6.54
CA ILE A 117 4.34 -3.10 7.37
C ILE A 117 5.24 -3.84 8.37
N GLN A 118 4.74 -4.92 8.99
CA GLN A 118 5.50 -5.72 9.93
C GLN A 118 6.68 -6.44 9.27
N SER A 119 6.52 -6.96 8.05
CA SER A 119 7.62 -7.62 7.32
C SER A 119 8.72 -6.63 6.92
N VAL A 120 8.35 -5.42 6.48
CA VAL A 120 9.31 -4.34 6.21
C VAL A 120 10.01 -3.88 7.50
N ALA A 121 9.26 -3.68 8.58
CA ALA A 121 9.83 -3.28 9.87
C ALA A 121 10.78 -4.35 10.45
N ALA A 122 10.45 -5.63 10.30
CA ALA A 122 11.31 -6.75 10.69
C ALA A 122 12.59 -6.81 9.83
N ALA A 123 12.46 -6.61 8.51
CA ALA A 123 13.60 -6.58 7.59
C ALA A 123 14.57 -5.42 7.89
N ILE A 124 14.07 -4.26 8.28
CA ILE A 124 14.89 -3.11 8.71
C ILE A 124 15.58 -3.39 10.05
N ARG A 125 14.86 -4.02 11.01
CA ARG A 125 15.40 -4.33 12.34
C ARG A 125 16.50 -5.39 12.30
N GLY A 126 16.38 -6.39 11.42
CA GLY A 126 17.41 -7.43 11.24
C GLY A 126 18.67 -6.99 10.50
N ARG A 127 18.70 -5.75 9.98
CA ARG A 127 19.87 -5.15 9.30
C ARG A 127 20.76 -4.32 10.22
N ARG A 128 20.40 -4.17 11.50
CA ARG A 128 21.23 -3.51 12.53
C ARG A 128 22.10 -4.50 13.27
#